data_AF-A0A7J8ZY92-F1
#
_entry.id   AF-A0A7J8ZY92-F1
#
_cell.length_a   1.000
_cell.length_b   1.000
_cell.length_c   1.000
_cell.angle_alpha   90.00
_cell.angle_beta   90.00
_cell.angle_gamma   90.00
#
_symmetry.space_group_name_H-M   'P 1'
#
loop_
_entity.id
_entity.type
_entity.pdbx_description
1 polymer ?
#
loop_
_entity_poly.entity_id
_entity_poly.type
_entity_poly.pdbx_seq_one_letter_code
_entity_poly.pdbx_strand_id
1 'polypeptide(L)'
;MRGPLGAVIGRYPSSDGTTEIGGIIRHNRKCRDVVFLVIFIAFWVAMIVNSSFGFNQGNPLRLTYGLDYKGNLCGDKHAHPGLRKLELKYWLNPNQVYQSGVKDSQFKLSNARSICLWDCPIPSEDSLNWVCDYPEGDIRLSMRDWINRNYDYYEFLTPEMRNTSLQLQGPCYPVIFPSVNVYWSCQFIARASNISLRHWQQMGGVNINEDMVIDKSIHRSINSRSSVLKRYMADIGKSWPVLIVCGGMLPLFLSVIWLLMIRHFVSAMPWITVALFNILIITVTMFYYLKAGWIGNDAISPIIGEHDPYINVFGRELHHLRAVAILMTFIMVVSILTSIAIVRRILMATSVLKASSNLL
;
A
#
# COMPACT_ATOMS: atom_id res chain seq x y z
N MET A 1 -20.45 -67.62 -8.27
CA MET A 1 -21.73 -67.70 -7.54
C MET A 1 -21.93 -66.38 -6.83
N ARG A 2 -22.97 -65.63 -7.23
CA ARG A 2 -23.34 -64.30 -6.73
C ARG A 2 -24.13 -64.48 -5.43
N GLY A 3 -23.65 -63.90 -4.33
CA GLY A 3 -24.45 -63.73 -3.10
C GLY A 3 -25.42 -62.55 -3.24
N PRO A 4 -26.62 -62.60 -2.63
CA PRO A 4 -27.70 -61.66 -2.90
C PRO A 4 -27.59 -60.37 -2.08
N LEU A 5 -28.14 -59.30 -2.67
CA LEU A 5 -28.35 -57.96 -2.14
C LEU A 5 -29.28 -57.99 -0.91
N GLY A 6 -28.80 -57.54 0.25
CA GLY A 6 -29.62 -57.25 1.42
C GLY A 6 -30.16 -55.83 1.38
N ALA A 7 -31.48 -55.68 1.25
CA ALA A 7 -32.19 -54.42 1.32
C ALA A 7 -32.19 -53.88 2.76
N VAL A 8 -31.65 -52.67 2.97
CA VAL A 8 -31.86 -51.91 4.21
C VAL A 8 -33.20 -51.19 4.07
N ILE A 9 -34.25 -51.88 4.47
CA ILE A 9 -35.61 -51.34 4.61
C ILE A 9 -35.59 -50.31 5.75
N GLY A 10 -35.71 -49.04 5.39
CA GLY A 10 -36.00 -47.95 6.32
C GLY A 10 -37.38 -48.18 6.94
N ARG A 11 -37.39 -48.52 8.23
CA ARG A 11 -38.58 -48.71 9.05
C ARG A 11 -39.22 -47.33 9.30
N TYR A 12 -40.27 -46.97 8.56
CA TYR A 12 -41.18 -45.91 8.96
C TYR A 12 -42.06 -46.44 10.11
N PRO A 13 -42.11 -45.80 11.29
CA PRO A 13 -43.17 -46.09 12.23
C PRO A 13 -44.44 -45.39 11.74
N SER A 14 -45.40 -46.20 11.32
CA SER A 14 -46.81 -45.82 11.34
C SER A 14 -47.24 -45.75 12.80
N SER A 15 -47.80 -44.62 13.23
CA SER A 15 -48.56 -44.56 14.48
C SER A 15 -49.62 -43.49 14.34
N ASP A 16 -50.82 -43.93 14.70
CA ASP A 16 -52.12 -43.27 14.61
C ASP A 16 -52.16 -41.86 15.19
N GLY A 17 -53.14 -41.11 14.67
CA GLY A 17 -53.51 -39.80 15.16
C GLY A 17 -53.85 -39.83 16.64
N THR A 18 -53.15 -38.99 17.40
CA THR A 18 -53.72 -38.27 18.54
C THR A 18 -52.89 -37.02 18.75
N THR A 19 -53.62 -35.91 18.86
CA THR A 19 -53.13 -34.56 19.07
C THR A 19 -52.38 -34.48 20.40
N GLU A 20 -51.05 -34.33 20.35
CA GLU A 20 -50.29 -33.72 21.45
C GLU A 20 -49.47 -32.54 20.94
N ILE A 21 -49.84 -31.38 21.46
CA ILE A 21 -49.15 -30.10 21.38
C ILE A 21 -47.79 -30.25 22.09
N GLY A 22 -46.72 -29.82 21.44
CA GLY A 22 -45.49 -29.43 22.14
C GLY A 22 -44.39 -30.49 22.22
N GLY A 23 -43.76 -30.77 21.08
CA GLY A 23 -42.50 -31.51 21.01
C GLY A 23 -41.38 -30.69 20.39
N ILE A 24 -40.96 -29.59 21.03
CA ILE A 24 -39.67 -28.97 20.70
C ILE A 24 -38.62 -30.05 20.98
N ILE A 25 -37.99 -30.59 19.92
CA ILE A 25 -36.86 -31.51 20.06
C ILE A 25 -35.70 -30.73 20.72
N ARG A 26 -35.69 -30.69 22.06
CA ARG A 26 -34.59 -30.19 22.87
C ARG A 26 -33.48 -31.25 22.87
N HIS A 27 -32.75 -31.33 21.77
CA HIS A 27 -31.43 -31.92 21.84
C HIS A 27 -30.56 -30.99 22.69
N ASN A 28 -30.01 -31.51 23.80
CA ASN A 28 -28.92 -30.88 24.52
C ASN A 28 -27.71 -30.78 23.58
N ARG A 29 -27.65 -29.71 22.79
CA ARG A 29 -26.53 -29.38 21.90
C ARG A 29 -25.32 -29.07 22.79
N LYS A 30 -24.49 -30.08 23.05
CA LYS A 30 -23.18 -29.86 23.69
C LYS A 30 -22.27 -29.18 22.66
N CYS A 31 -21.65 -28.05 23.02
CA CYS A 31 -20.64 -27.40 22.19
C CYS A 31 -19.51 -28.39 21.89
N ARG A 32 -19.44 -28.86 20.64
CA ARG A 32 -18.47 -29.88 20.21
C ARG A 32 -17.08 -29.30 19.91
N ASP A 33 -16.89 -28.00 20.13
CA ASP A 33 -15.72 -27.26 19.63
C ASP A 33 -14.96 -26.48 20.72
N VAL A 34 -14.94 -27.00 21.95
CA VAL A 34 -14.24 -26.37 23.08
C VAL A 34 -12.72 -26.35 22.87
N VAL A 35 -12.15 -27.40 22.27
CA VAL A 35 -10.70 -27.47 22.00
C VAL A 35 -10.29 -26.41 20.98
N PHE A 36 -11.05 -26.25 19.90
CA PHE A 36 -10.78 -25.22 18.90
C PHE A 36 -11.01 -23.81 19.44
N LEU A 37 -11.98 -23.63 20.34
CA LEU A 37 -12.17 -22.36 21.06
C LEU A 37 -10.94 -22.00 21.90
N VAL A 38 -10.36 -22.96 22.63
CA VAL A 38 -9.14 -22.73 23.43
C VAL A 38 -7.94 -22.37 22.53
N ILE A 39 -7.77 -23.08 21.41
CA ILE A 39 -6.70 -22.76 20.44
C ILE A 39 -6.89 -21.36 19.85
N PHE A 40 -8.13 -20.99 19.51
CA PHE A 40 -8.45 -19.66 19.00
C PHE A 40 -8.12 -18.56 20.01
N ILE A 41 -8.50 -18.73 21.28
CA ILE A 41 -8.18 -17.79 22.35
C ILE A 41 -6.66 -17.68 22.54
N ALA A 42 -5.94 -18.81 22.56
CA ALA A 42 -4.48 -18.81 22.69
C ALA A 42 -3.80 -18.07 21.54
N PHE A 43 -4.28 -18.24 20.31
CA PHE A 43 -3.80 -17.50 19.13
C PHE A 43 -4.01 -15.98 19.29
N TRP A 44 -5.19 -15.54 19.73
CA TRP A 44 -5.46 -14.12 19.95
C TRP A 44 -4.59 -13.52 21.05
N VAL A 45 -4.41 -14.24 22.17
CA VAL A 45 -3.52 -13.81 23.26
C VAL A 45 -2.09 -13.67 22.73
N ALA A 46 -1.58 -14.65 21.97
CA ALA A 46 -0.25 -14.57 21.38
C ALA A 46 -0.11 -13.38 20.42
N MET A 47 -1.12 -13.11 19.58
CA MET A 47 -1.14 -11.95 18.69
C MET A 47 -1.10 -10.62 19.46
N ILE A 48 -1.89 -10.49 20.52
CA ILE A 48 -1.94 -9.27 21.34
C ILE A 48 -0.59 -9.05 22.05
N VAL A 49 -0.01 -10.10 22.64
CA VAL A 49 1.29 -10.01 23.33
C VAL A 49 2.40 -9.63 22.35
N ASN A 50 2.50 -10.32 21.21
CA ASN A 50 3.51 -10.03 20.19
C ASN A 50 3.35 -8.62 19.61
N SER A 51 2.12 -8.20 19.34
CA SER A 51 1.84 -6.85 18.86
C SER A 51 2.20 -5.81 19.91
N SER A 52 1.78 -6.00 21.16
CA SER A 52 2.07 -5.08 22.26
C SER A 52 3.58 -4.92 22.49
N PHE A 53 4.33 -6.03 22.48
CA PHE A 53 5.78 -5.99 22.57
C PHE A 53 6.40 -5.19 21.40
N GLY A 54 5.94 -5.45 20.18
CA GLY A 54 6.39 -4.75 18.96
C GLY A 54 6.12 -3.25 18.98
N PHE A 55 4.95 -2.82 19.49
CA PHE A 55 4.59 -1.40 19.58
C PHE A 55 5.23 -0.68 20.79
N ASN A 56 5.43 -1.38 21.90
CA ASN A 56 6.00 -0.78 23.11
C ASN A 56 7.53 -0.62 23.04
N GLN A 57 8.23 -1.59 22.43
CA GLN A 57 9.70 -1.55 22.32
C GLN A 57 10.18 -1.10 20.94
N GLY A 58 9.36 -1.26 19.90
CA GLY A 58 9.69 -0.87 18.54
C GLY A 58 9.19 0.53 18.19
N ASN A 59 9.72 1.06 17.07
CA ASN A 59 9.17 2.24 16.42
C ASN A 59 8.65 1.83 15.02
N PRO A 60 7.32 1.75 14.80
CA PRO A 60 6.75 1.34 13.52
C PRO A 60 7.11 2.30 12.37
N LEU A 61 7.45 3.56 12.68
CA LEU A 61 7.83 4.55 11.67
C LEU A 61 9.16 4.21 10.98
N ARG A 62 10.00 3.33 11.56
CA ARG A 62 11.21 2.82 10.90
C ARG A 62 10.93 1.94 9.67
N LEU A 63 9.69 1.45 9.52
CA LEU A 63 9.31 0.74 8.31
C LEU A 63 9.12 1.70 7.14
N THR A 64 8.61 2.91 7.37
CA THR A 64 8.25 3.84 6.30
C THR A 64 9.30 4.93 6.07
N TYR A 65 9.91 5.46 7.14
CA TYR A 65 10.90 6.53 7.07
C TYR A 65 12.34 6.00 7.07
N GLY A 66 13.23 6.78 6.47
CA GLY A 66 14.66 6.49 6.46
C GLY A 66 15.37 6.91 7.76
N LEU A 67 16.62 6.47 7.89
CA LEU A 67 17.52 6.90 8.96
C LEU A 67 18.59 7.84 8.39
N ASP A 68 19.02 8.80 9.20
CA ASP A 68 20.22 9.59 8.92
C ASP A 68 21.51 8.80 9.25
N TYR A 69 22.66 9.42 9.02
CA TYR A 69 24.00 8.87 9.31
C TYR A 69 24.27 8.71 10.81
N LYS A 70 23.41 9.26 11.68
CA LYS A 70 23.48 9.15 13.14
C LYS A 70 22.54 8.07 13.69
N GLY A 71 21.71 7.47 12.83
CA GLY A 71 20.72 6.48 13.22
C GLY A 71 19.39 7.06 13.73
N ASN A 72 19.20 8.37 13.65
CA ASN A 72 17.92 9.04 13.93
C ASN A 72 16.94 8.80 12.78
N LEU A 73 15.65 8.79 13.10
CA LEU A 73 14.59 8.66 12.11
C LEU A 73 14.26 10.02 11.49
N CYS A 74 14.20 10.09 10.15
CA CYS A 74 13.72 11.29 9.45
C CYS A 74 12.27 11.61 9.87
N GLY A 75 11.98 12.88 10.13
CA GLY A 75 10.68 13.34 10.63
C GLY A 75 10.50 13.26 12.15
N ASP A 76 11.46 12.69 12.89
CA ASP A 76 11.35 12.55 14.34
C ASP A 76 11.58 13.88 15.07
N LYS A 77 10.66 14.19 16.00
CA LYS A 77 10.68 15.40 16.83
C LYS A 77 11.67 15.29 17.98
N HIS A 78 11.97 14.07 18.42
CA HIS A 78 12.85 13.79 19.56
C HIS A 78 14.28 13.44 19.14
N ALA A 79 14.55 13.41 17.83
CA ALA A 79 15.88 13.25 17.28
C ALA A 79 16.79 14.44 17.64
N HIS A 80 18.09 14.17 17.72
CA HIS A 80 19.13 15.18 17.91
C HIS A 80 20.13 15.11 16.73
N PRO A 81 20.18 16.13 15.86
CA PRO A 81 19.39 17.37 15.85
C PRO A 81 17.89 17.13 15.54
N GLY A 82 17.03 18.10 15.86
CA GLY A 82 15.58 17.95 15.68
C GLY A 82 15.15 17.82 14.21
N LEU A 83 14.62 16.65 13.82
CA LEU A 83 14.30 16.30 12.42
C LEU A 83 12.81 16.45 12.07
N ARG A 84 11.99 17.10 12.92
CA ARG A 84 10.53 17.22 12.76
C ARG A 84 10.05 17.57 11.34
N LYS A 85 10.82 18.40 10.64
CA LYS A 85 10.51 18.93 9.32
C LYS A 85 11.21 18.14 8.20
N LEU A 86 12.24 17.37 8.53
CA LEU A 86 13.13 16.72 7.58
C LEU A 86 12.72 15.27 7.42
N GLU A 87 11.73 15.01 6.57
CA GLU A 87 11.09 13.70 6.44
C GLU A 87 11.73 12.83 5.34
N LEU A 88 12.53 13.43 4.44
CA LEU A 88 13.09 12.74 3.27
C LEU A 88 14.51 12.24 3.52
N LYS A 89 14.76 10.96 3.27
CA LYS A 89 16.11 10.40 3.27
C LYS A 89 16.83 10.67 1.95
N TYR A 90 18.03 11.24 2.01
CA TYR A 90 18.93 11.43 0.86
C TYR A 90 20.27 10.71 1.08
N TRP A 91 20.89 10.19 0.01
CA TRP A 91 22.23 9.60 0.06
C TRP A 91 23.27 10.63 -0.40
N LEU A 92 24.21 10.96 0.49
CA LEU A 92 25.17 12.03 0.28
C LEU A 92 26.29 11.65 -0.71
N ASN A 93 26.79 10.42 -0.64
CA ASN A 93 27.94 9.98 -1.42
C ASN A 93 27.50 9.05 -2.57
N PRO A 94 27.53 9.51 -3.84
CA PRO A 94 27.13 8.71 -4.99
C PRO A 94 27.99 7.46 -5.19
N ASN A 95 29.30 7.53 -4.88
CA ASN A 95 30.22 6.39 -5.05
C ASN A 95 29.88 5.25 -4.07
N GLN A 96 29.44 5.55 -2.85
CA GLN A 96 28.96 4.53 -1.91
C GLN A 96 27.69 3.83 -2.42
N VAL A 97 26.77 4.59 -3.02
CA VAL A 97 25.57 4.04 -3.64
C VAL A 97 25.91 3.19 -4.86
N TYR A 98 26.84 3.64 -5.69
CA TYR A 98 27.36 2.88 -6.83
C TYR A 98 27.97 1.55 -6.39
N GLN A 99 28.89 1.59 -5.41
CA GLN A 99 29.56 0.40 -4.89
C GLN A 99 28.55 -0.64 -4.41
N SER A 100 27.46 -0.22 -3.77
CA SER A 100 26.40 -1.14 -3.34
C SER A 100 25.67 -1.90 -4.45
N GLY A 101 25.79 -1.46 -5.71
CA GLY A 101 25.23 -2.11 -6.88
C GLY A 101 26.14 -3.10 -7.61
N VAL A 102 27.44 -3.02 -7.35
CA VAL A 102 28.45 -3.86 -7.97
C VAL A 102 28.39 -5.26 -7.35
N LYS A 103 28.34 -6.30 -8.19
CA LYS A 103 28.12 -7.69 -7.73
C LYS A 103 29.20 -8.21 -6.77
N ASP A 104 30.43 -7.72 -6.90
CA ASP A 104 31.59 -8.19 -6.14
C ASP A 104 31.96 -7.30 -4.95
N SER A 105 31.16 -6.26 -4.66
CA SER A 105 31.42 -5.41 -3.50
C SER A 105 30.77 -5.98 -2.23
N GLN A 106 31.45 -5.84 -1.10
CA GLN A 106 30.90 -6.15 0.23
C GLN A 106 30.04 -5.00 0.79
N PHE A 107 29.95 -3.88 0.07
CA PHE A 107 29.33 -2.66 0.57
C PHE A 107 27.81 -2.73 0.42
N LYS A 108 27.07 -2.57 1.53
CA LYS A 108 25.59 -2.58 1.53
C LYS A 108 25.04 -1.17 1.44
N LEU A 109 23.94 -0.98 0.71
CA LEU A 109 23.25 0.32 0.61
C LEU A 109 22.77 0.84 1.97
N SER A 110 22.52 -0.04 2.94
CA SER A 110 22.20 0.33 4.32
C SER A 110 23.32 1.10 5.02
N ASN A 111 24.56 0.91 4.58
CA ASN A 111 25.76 1.53 5.15
C ASN A 111 26.17 2.78 4.39
N ALA A 112 25.53 3.07 3.25
CA ALA A 112 25.74 4.31 2.53
C ALA A 112 25.28 5.49 3.40
N ARG A 113 26.12 6.52 3.49
CA ARG A 113 25.85 7.70 4.32
C ARG A 113 24.58 8.39 3.82
N SER A 114 23.61 8.56 4.72
CA SER A 114 22.35 9.24 4.43
C SER A 114 22.07 10.40 5.38
N ILE A 115 21.27 11.35 4.94
CA ILE A 115 20.84 12.51 5.72
C ILE A 115 19.35 12.76 5.51
N CYS A 116 18.69 13.40 6.47
CA CYS A 116 17.30 13.81 6.33
C CYS A 116 17.19 15.25 5.82
N LEU A 117 16.42 15.45 4.76
CA LEU A 117 16.16 16.73 4.08
C LEU A 117 14.65 17.05 4.07
N TRP A 118 14.31 18.31 3.81
CA TRP A 118 12.92 18.75 3.61
C TRP A 118 12.45 18.40 2.19
N ASP A 119 13.28 18.69 1.19
CA ASP A 119 13.03 18.41 -0.23
C ASP A 119 14.25 17.73 -0.88
N CYS A 120 14.00 17.00 -1.97
CA CYS A 120 15.07 16.31 -2.69
C CYS A 120 15.92 17.30 -3.51
N PRO A 121 17.25 17.27 -3.35
CA PRO A 121 18.12 18.21 -4.03
C PRO A 121 18.20 17.89 -5.53
N ILE A 122 18.21 18.96 -6.32
CA ILE A 122 18.39 18.91 -7.77
C ILE A 122 19.66 19.69 -8.16
N PRO A 123 20.41 19.22 -9.16
CA PRO A 123 21.56 19.95 -9.67
C PRO A 123 21.11 21.29 -10.27
N SER A 124 21.91 22.33 -10.06
CA SER A 124 21.70 23.64 -10.69
C SER A 124 22.12 23.61 -12.16
N GLU A 125 21.55 24.50 -12.96
CA GLU A 125 21.88 24.66 -14.38
C GLU A 125 23.18 25.42 -14.59
N ASP A 126 23.59 26.28 -13.64
CA ASP A 126 24.74 27.19 -13.82
C ASP A 126 25.86 26.99 -12.79
N SER A 127 25.58 26.29 -11.68
CA SER A 127 26.50 26.17 -10.55
C SER A 127 26.52 24.75 -9.96
N LEU A 128 27.52 24.47 -9.11
CA LEU A 128 27.51 23.24 -8.32
C LEU A 128 26.81 23.48 -6.98
N ASN A 129 25.67 22.83 -6.81
CA ASN A 129 24.96 22.79 -5.53
C ASN A 129 25.61 21.79 -4.59
N TRP A 130 25.62 22.09 -3.29
CA TRP A 130 26.12 21.20 -2.25
C TRP A 130 25.05 20.84 -1.25
N VAL A 131 25.15 19.64 -0.69
CA VAL A 131 24.44 19.23 0.52
C VAL A 131 25.48 18.92 1.57
N CYS A 132 25.43 19.66 2.66
CA CYS A 132 26.35 19.50 3.77
C CYS A 132 25.72 18.78 4.95
N ASP A 133 26.56 18.16 5.78
CA ASP A 133 26.16 17.51 7.02
C ASP A 133 25.49 18.50 7.99
N TYR A 134 24.80 17.99 9.00
CA TYR A 134 24.21 18.83 10.04
C TYR A 134 25.25 19.78 10.67
N PRO A 135 24.89 21.05 10.91
CA PRO A 135 25.83 22.05 11.40
C PRO A 135 26.20 21.76 12.85
N GLU A 136 27.36 21.13 13.04
CA GLU A 136 27.84 20.66 14.33
C GLU A 136 29.35 20.90 14.47
N GLY A 137 29.85 20.84 15.70
CA GLY A 137 31.27 21.08 15.99
C GLY A 137 31.68 22.53 15.70
N ASP A 138 32.62 22.70 14.78
CA ASP A 138 33.21 24.00 14.42
C ASP A 138 32.28 24.88 13.58
N ILE A 139 31.20 24.31 13.05
CA ILE A 139 30.22 25.03 12.21
C ILE A 139 29.21 25.75 13.11
N ARG A 140 29.36 27.07 13.25
CA ARG A 140 28.48 27.95 14.04
C ARG A 140 27.20 28.33 13.28
N LEU A 141 26.42 27.34 12.83
CA LEU A 141 25.17 27.57 12.09
C LEU A 141 23.99 26.90 12.80
N SER A 142 22.85 27.58 12.89
CA SER A 142 21.64 26.95 13.45
C SER A 142 21.02 25.99 12.44
N MET A 143 20.31 24.97 12.93
CA MET A 143 19.60 24.02 12.07
C MET A 143 18.59 24.71 11.13
N ARG A 144 17.98 25.82 11.57
CA ARG A 144 17.03 26.59 10.74
C ARG A 144 17.75 27.33 9.63
N ASP A 145 18.89 27.94 9.94
CA ASP A 145 19.69 28.66 8.95
C ASP A 145 20.29 27.71 7.92
N TRP A 146 20.67 26.50 8.34
CA TRP A 146 21.08 25.42 7.43
C TRP A 146 19.97 25.04 6.44
N ILE A 147 18.73 24.89 6.91
CA ILE A 147 17.58 24.62 6.03
C ILE A 147 17.33 25.81 5.09
N ASN A 148 17.37 27.04 5.60
CA ASN A 148 17.12 28.25 4.80
C ASN A 148 18.19 28.48 3.73
N ARG A 149 19.40 27.97 3.94
CA ARG A 149 20.50 27.98 2.96
C ARG A 149 20.47 26.77 2.01
N ASN A 150 19.35 26.05 1.95
CA ASN A 150 19.20 24.84 1.13
C ASN A 150 20.31 23.82 1.40
N TYR A 151 20.65 23.64 2.69
CA TYR A 151 21.65 22.69 3.18
C TYR A 151 23.10 22.98 2.80
N ASP A 152 23.39 24.16 2.26
CA ASP A 152 24.71 24.54 1.77
C ASP A 152 25.41 25.54 2.72
N TYR A 153 26.63 25.18 3.13
CA TYR A 153 27.59 26.09 3.76
C TYR A 153 29.01 25.86 3.27
N TYR A 154 29.18 25.27 2.07
CA TYR A 154 30.48 24.90 1.51
C TYR A 154 31.45 26.09 1.44
N GLU A 155 30.94 27.27 1.11
CA GLU A 155 31.73 28.51 1.06
C GLU A 155 32.36 28.89 2.41
N PHE A 156 31.73 28.52 3.53
CA PHE A 156 32.23 28.84 4.88
C PHE A 156 33.22 27.80 5.42
N LEU A 157 33.49 26.73 4.66
CA LEU A 157 34.44 25.70 5.08
C LEU A 157 35.89 26.20 5.03
N THR A 158 36.70 25.69 5.95
CA THR A 158 38.16 25.86 5.92
C THR A 158 38.75 25.15 4.70
N PRO A 159 39.94 25.54 4.22
CA PRO A 159 40.59 24.89 3.08
C PRO A 159 40.76 23.37 3.26
N GLU A 160 41.03 22.92 4.48
CA GLU A 160 41.15 21.50 4.83
C GLU A 160 39.81 20.76 4.65
N MET A 161 38.72 21.30 5.20
CA MET A 161 37.38 20.71 5.06
C MET A 161 36.86 20.71 3.63
N ARG A 162 37.26 21.69 2.81
CA ARG A 162 36.96 21.70 1.38
C ARG A 162 37.67 20.55 0.67
N ASN A 163 38.94 20.31 1.00
CA ASN A 163 39.69 19.20 0.42
C ASN A 163 39.09 17.83 0.79
N THR A 164 38.65 17.64 2.04
CA THR A 164 37.96 16.39 2.45
C THR A 164 36.60 16.23 1.75
N SER A 165 35.88 17.32 1.53
CA SER A 165 34.62 17.34 0.77
C SER A 165 34.84 16.94 -0.69
N LEU A 166 35.92 17.42 -1.32
CA LEU A 166 36.35 17.02 -2.67
C LEU A 166 36.73 15.53 -2.77
N GLN A 167 37.13 14.92 -1.65
CA GLN A 167 37.38 13.48 -1.53
C GLN A 167 36.12 12.66 -1.19
N LEU A 168 34.93 13.28 -1.16
CA LEU A 168 33.66 12.67 -0.75
C LEU A 168 33.68 12.07 0.68
N GLN A 169 34.50 12.65 1.57
CA GLN A 169 34.58 12.27 2.99
C GLN A 169 33.75 13.20 3.89
N GLY A 170 33.21 14.29 3.33
CA GLY A 170 32.44 15.31 4.03
C GLY A 170 33.30 16.49 4.49
N PRO A 171 32.69 17.50 5.13
CA PRO A 171 31.29 17.55 5.56
C PRO A 171 30.28 17.89 4.46
N CYS A 172 30.72 18.36 3.28
CA CYS A 172 29.84 18.71 2.16
C CYS A 172 30.00 17.76 0.97
N TYR A 173 28.90 17.52 0.26
CA TYR A 173 28.84 16.59 -0.87
C TYR A 173 28.18 17.26 -2.08
N PRO A 174 28.66 17.02 -3.31
CA PRO A 174 28.15 17.66 -4.51
C PRO A 174 26.82 17.04 -4.97
N VAL A 175 25.87 17.87 -5.37
CA VAL A 175 24.61 17.42 -5.99
C VAL A 175 24.82 17.25 -7.49
N ILE A 176 25.15 16.03 -7.90
CA ILE A 176 25.45 15.71 -9.31
C ILE A 176 24.30 15.00 -10.00
N PHE A 177 23.63 14.11 -9.29
CA PHE A 177 22.52 13.34 -9.82
C PHE A 177 21.20 14.01 -9.46
N PRO A 178 20.29 14.23 -10.43
CA PRO A 178 18.95 14.67 -10.13
C PRO A 178 18.23 13.60 -9.30
N SER A 179 17.53 14.04 -8.26
CA SER A 179 16.81 13.15 -7.36
C SER A 179 15.34 13.57 -7.22
N VAL A 180 14.45 12.59 -7.06
CA VAL A 180 13.02 12.83 -6.83
C VAL A 180 12.54 12.09 -5.60
N ASN A 181 11.52 12.65 -4.96
CA ASN A 181 10.91 12.05 -3.78
C ASN A 181 10.09 10.82 -4.20
N VAL A 182 10.54 9.65 -3.77
CA VAL A 182 9.82 8.39 -3.96
C VAL A 182 9.77 7.68 -2.61
N TYR A 183 8.59 7.74 -1.97
CA TYR A 183 8.32 7.16 -0.65
C TYR A 183 9.26 7.64 0.46
N TRP A 184 9.29 8.96 0.74
CA TRP A 184 10.10 9.55 1.83
C TRP A 184 11.61 9.32 1.67
N SER A 185 12.04 9.05 0.44
CA SER A 185 13.43 8.84 0.07
C SER A 185 13.70 9.47 -1.29
N CYS A 186 14.79 10.22 -1.38
CA CYS A 186 15.25 10.83 -2.60
C CYS A 186 16.02 9.80 -3.43
N GLN A 187 15.44 9.39 -4.55
CA GLN A 187 16.03 8.41 -5.46
C GLN A 187 16.63 9.14 -6.67
N PHE A 188 17.81 8.71 -7.09
CA PHE A 188 18.43 9.23 -8.32
C PHE A 188 17.66 8.71 -9.53
N ILE A 189 17.28 9.60 -10.45
CA ILE A 189 16.37 9.26 -11.58
C ILE A 189 17.06 9.20 -12.94
N ALA A 190 18.26 9.76 -13.08
CA ALA A 190 18.90 9.96 -14.37
C ALA A 190 20.43 9.89 -14.29
N ARG A 191 21.08 10.09 -15.44
CA ARG A 191 22.52 10.30 -15.54
C ARG A 191 22.95 11.57 -14.77
N ALA A 192 24.23 11.64 -14.44
CA ALA A 192 24.84 12.83 -13.85
C ALA A 192 24.57 14.09 -14.70
N SER A 193 24.35 15.24 -14.06
CA SER A 193 24.27 16.51 -14.78
C SER A 193 25.66 16.91 -15.28
N ASN A 194 25.81 17.04 -16.60
CA ASN A 194 27.07 17.39 -17.24
C ASN A 194 27.69 18.68 -16.69
N ILE A 195 26.86 19.64 -16.28
CA ILE A 195 27.32 20.95 -15.79
C ILE A 195 27.89 20.79 -14.38
N SER A 196 27.11 20.18 -13.48
CA SER A 196 27.56 19.89 -12.11
C SER A 196 28.84 19.04 -12.09
N LEU A 197 28.93 18.04 -12.97
CA LEU A 197 30.09 17.15 -13.08
C LEU A 197 31.33 17.91 -13.59
N ARG A 198 31.19 18.77 -14.59
CA ARG A 198 32.31 19.59 -15.09
C ARG A 198 32.84 20.52 -14.01
N HIS A 199 31.96 21.19 -13.27
CA HIS A 199 32.38 22.05 -12.16
C HIS A 199 33.06 21.26 -11.04
N TRP A 200 32.56 20.07 -10.73
CA TRP A 200 33.20 19.16 -9.78
C TRP A 200 34.61 18.74 -10.20
N GLN A 201 34.79 18.38 -11.48
CA GLN A 201 36.10 18.03 -12.03
C GLN A 201 37.06 19.22 -12.06
N GLN A 202 36.57 20.42 -12.40
CA GLN A 202 37.36 21.66 -12.38
C GLN A 202 37.87 22.01 -10.98
N MET A 203 37.11 21.66 -9.94
CA MET A 203 37.53 21.83 -8.54
C MET A 203 38.47 20.73 -8.04
N GLY A 204 38.87 19.76 -8.88
CA GLY A 204 39.76 18.67 -8.50
C GLY A 204 39.09 17.61 -7.63
N GLY A 205 37.76 17.47 -7.73
CA GLY A 205 37.02 16.43 -7.03
C GLY A 205 37.38 15.02 -7.50
N VAL A 206 37.23 14.03 -6.62
CA VAL A 206 37.49 12.63 -6.97
C VAL A 206 36.57 12.12 -8.08
N ASN A 207 37.02 11.12 -8.83
CA ASN A 207 36.21 10.51 -9.88
C ASN A 207 34.91 9.92 -9.32
N ILE A 208 33.80 10.24 -9.98
CA ILE A 208 32.47 9.76 -9.62
C ILE A 208 32.02 8.77 -10.68
N ASN A 209 31.61 7.57 -10.24
CA ASN A 209 31.18 6.53 -11.15
C ASN A 209 29.76 6.84 -11.66
N GLU A 210 29.61 7.00 -12.97
CA GLU A 210 28.36 7.43 -13.61
C GLU A 210 27.51 6.29 -14.19
N ASP A 211 27.94 5.03 -14.08
CA ASP A 211 27.21 3.95 -14.76
C ASP A 211 25.80 3.78 -14.19
N MET A 212 24.91 3.26 -15.03
CA MET A 212 23.51 2.87 -14.75
C MET A 212 23.35 1.88 -13.57
N VAL A 213 24.45 1.46 -12.94
CA VAL A 213 24.48 0.63 -11.74
C VAL A 213 23.87 1.34 -10.53
N ILE A 214 23.93 2.68 -10.46
CA ILE A 214 23.33 3.48 -9.37
C ILE A 214 21.81 3.32 -9.34
N ASP A 215 21.16 3.51 -10.50
CA ASP A 215 19.72 3.34 -10.66
C ASP A 215 19.31 1.88 -10.33
N LYS A 216 20.06 0.91 -10.86
CA LYS A 216 19.81 -0.51 -10.64
C LYS A 216 20.02 -0.96 -9.18
N SER A 217 20.95 -0.36 -8.44
CA SER A 217 21.24 -0.71 -7.04
C SER A 217 20.14 -0.20 -6.11
N ILE A 218 19.74 1.05 -6.30
CA ILE A 218 18.61 1.68 -5.63
C ILE A 218 17.32 0.88 -5.94
N HIS A 219 17.01 0.65 -7.21
CA HIS A 219 15.84 -0.14 -7.59
C HIS A 219 15.86 -1.57 -7.05
N ARG A 220 17.01 -2.27 -7.03
CA ARG A 220 17.09 -3.61 -6.42
C ARG A 220 16.86 -3.59 -4.92
N SER A 221 17.45 -2.64 -4.20
CA SER A 221 17.26 -2.53 -2.75
C SER A 221 15.80 -2.19 -2.41
N ILE A 222 15.15 -1.38 -3.25
CA ILE A 222 13.75 -0.97 -3.10
C ILE A 222 12.77 -2.02 -3.63
N ASN A 223 13.19 -2.93 -4.50
CA ASN A 223 12.35 -4.04 -4.97
C ASN A 223 12.60 -5.35 -4.20
N SER A 224 13.37 -5.30 -3.11
CA SER A 224 13.56 -6.45 -2.22
C SER A 224 12.26 -6.78 -1.45
N ARG A 225 12.10 -8.03 -0.99
CA ARG A 225 10.85 -8.49 -0.33
C ARG A 225 10.44 -7.64 0.88
N SER A 226 11.41 -7.06 1.58
CA SER A 226 11.16 -6.21 2.75
C SER A 226 10.62 -4.83 2.37
N SER A 227 10.98 -4.27 1.22
CA SER A 227 10.53 -2.96 0.79
C SER A 227 9.15 -2.97 0.11
N VAL A 228 8.73 -4.10 -0.46
CA VAL A 228 7.32 -4.32 -0.83
C VAL A 228 6.42 -4.18 0.41
N LEU A 229 6.83 -4.82 1.52
CA LEU A 229 6.13 -4.67 2.80
C LEU A 229 6.14 -3.22 3.28
N LYS A 230 7.27 -2.51 3.17
CA LYS A 230 7.35 -1.08 3.52
C LYS A 230 6.41 -0.20 2.70
N ARG A 231 6.26 -0.48 1.40
CA ARG A 231 5.30 0.23 0.51
C ARG A 231 3.86 0.00 0.96
N TYR A 232 3.47 -1.25 1.22
CA TYR A 232 2.14 -1.56 1.77
C TYR A 232 1.90 -0.88 3.12
N MET A 233 2.89 -0.85 4.01
CA MET A 233 2.76 -0.20 5.32
C MET A 233 2.62 1.33 5.21
N ALA A 234 3.33 1.96 4.26
CA ALA A 234 3.20 3.39 4.00
C ALA A 234 1.80 3.74 3.44
N ASP A 235 1.30 2.93 2.51
CA ASP A 235 -0.04 3.12 1.94
C ASP A 235 -1.13 2.91 3.00
N ILE A 236 -1.00 1.89 3.86
CA ILE A 236 -1.89 1.68 5.02
C ILE A 236 -1.85 2.89 5.96
N GLY A 237 -0.67 3.45 6.21
CA GLY A 237 -0.51 4.64 7.07
C GLY A 237 -1.26 5.86 6.55
N LYS A 238 -1.27 6.09 5.23
CA LYS A 238 -2.03 7.19 4.61
C LYS A 238 -3.52 6.89 4.51
N SER A 239 -3.89 5.65 4.18
CA SER A 239 -5.28 5.24 3.93
C SER A 239 -6.02 4.71 5.15
N TRP A 240 -5.42 4.74 6.35
CA TRP A 240 -6.02 4.21 7.58
C TRP A 240 -7.45 4.75 7.86
N PRO A 241 -7.75 6.06 7.71
CA PRO A 241 -9.12 6.55 7.88
C PRO A 241 -10.10 5.91 6.90
N VAL A 242 -9.69 5.73 5.65
CA VAL A 242 -10.50 5.09 4.60
C VAL A 242 -10.72 3.61 4.93
N LEU A 243 -9.70 2.92 5.44
CA LEU A 243 -9.83 1.52 5.84
C LEU A 243 -10.80 1.32 7.00
N ILE A 244 -10.78 2.20 8.01
CA ILE A 244 -11.75 2.14 9.12
C ILE A 244 -13.17 2.40 8.60
N VAL A 245 -13.36 3.43 7.78
CA VAL A 245 -14.69 3.83 7.32
C VAL A 245 -15.25 2.83 6.31
N CYS A 246 -14.53 2.53 5.23
CA CYS A 246 -15.00 1.62 4.17
C CYS A 246 -14.86 0.14 4.53
N GLY A 247 -13.88 -0.25 5.35
CA GLY A 247 -13.63 -1.66 5.69
C GLY A 247 -14.30 -2.11 6.99
N GLY A 248 -14.48 -1.20 7.96
CA GLY A 248 -15.08 -1.52 9.25
C GLY A 248 -16.51 -0.99 9.37
N MET A 249 -16.65 0.33 9.42
CA MET A 249 -17.91 0.97 9.81
C MET A 249 -19.03 0.78 8.79
N LEU A 250 -18.74 0.99 7.49
CA LEU A 250 -19.72 0.88 6.42
C LEU A 250 -20.24 -0.55 6.21
N PRO A 251 -19.39 -1.60 6.20
CA PRO A 251 -19.87 -2.99 6.12
C PRO A 251 -20.68 -3.41 7.34
N LEU A 252 -20.29 -2.99 8.55
CA LEU A 252 -21.06 -3.26 9.77
C LEU A 252 -22.44 -2.60 9.71
N PHE A 253 -22.50 -1.34 9.28
CA PHE A 253 -23.76 -0.62 9.13
C PHE A 253 -24.66 -1.25 8.06
N LEU A 254 -24.10 -1.59 6.88
CA LEU A 254 -24.82 -2.30 5.83
C LEU A 254 -25.30 -3.68 6.28
N SER A 255 -24.51 -4.39 7.10
CA SER A 255 -24.90 -5.68 7.68
C SER A 255 -26.08 -5.54 8.64
N VAL A 256 -26.11 -4.51 9.49
CA VAL A 256 -27.25 -4.25 10.37
C VAL A 256 -28.50 -3.89 9.57
N ILE A 257 -28.39 -3.02 8.55
CA ILE A 257 -29.50 -2.70 7.64
C ILE A 257 -30.02 -3.97 6.96
N TRP A 258 -29.13 -4.84 6.51
CA TRP A 258 -29.48 -6.09 5.87
C TRP A 258 -30.27 -7.02 6.79
N LEU A 259 -29.85 -7.16 8.05
CA LEU A 259 -30.57 -7.94 9.06
C LEU A 259 -31.96 -7.35 9.35
N LEU A 260 -32.08 -6.02 9.43
CA LEU A 260 -33.37 -5.35 9.60
C LEU A 260 -34.30 -5.55 8.39
N MET A 261 -33.75 -5.56 7.18
CA MET A 261 -34.46 -5.84 5.94
C MET A 261 -35.03 -7.26 5.91
N ILE A 262 -34.25 -8.26 6.35
CA ILE A 262 -34.72 -9.64 6.48
C ILE A 262 -35.87 -9.74 7.49
N ARG A 263 -35.88 -8.92 8.54
CA ARG A 263 -36.95 -8.96 9.55
C ARG A 263 -38.26 -8.31 9.09
N HIS A 264 -38.20 -7.19 8.37
CA HIS A 264 -39.40 -6.39 8.04
C HIS A 264 -39.88 -6.57 6.59
N PHE A 265 -38.99 -6.92 5.65
CA PHE A 265 -39.26 -6.87 4.20
C PHE A 265 -38.73 -8.10 3.46
N VAL A 266 -39.11 -9.29 3.93
CA VAL A 266 -38.69 -10.59 3.37
C VAL A 266 -39.00 -10.75 1.89
N SER A 267 -40.13 -10.20 1.43
CA SER A 267 -40.53 -10.29 0.02
C SER A 267 -39.73 -9.34 -0.88
N ALA A 268 -39.16 -8.25 -0.36
CA ALA A 268 -38.41 -7.26 -1.13
C ALA A 268 -36.90 -7.57 -1.17
N MET A 269 -36.40 -8.32 -0.19
CA MET A 269 -34.98 -8.64 -0.03
C MET A 269 -34.34 -9.27 -1.29
N PRO A 270 -34.92 -10.31 -1.93
CA PRO A 270 -34.31 -10.92 -3.12
C PRO A 270 -34.26 -9.98 -4.33
N TRP A 271 -35.30 -9.16 -4.50
CA TRP A 271 -35.37 -8.18 -5.59
C TRP A 271 -34.33 -7.08 -5.45
N ILE A 272 -34.13 -6.58 -4.22
CA ILE A 272 -33.10 -5.57 -3.92
C ILE A 272 -31.70 -6.14 -4.18
N THR A 273 -31.41 -7.39 -3.81
CA THR A 273 -30.11 -8.01 -4.13
C THR A 273 -29.87 -8.17 -5.61
N VAL A 274 -30.87 -8.63 -6.37
CA VAL A 274 -30.74 -8.79 -7.82
C VAL A 274 -30.54 -7.43 -8.48
N ALA A 275 -31.31 -6.41 -8.08
CA ALA A 275 -31.15 -5.05 -8.59
C ALA A 275 -29.76 -4.48 -8.26
N LEU A 276 -29.32 -4.56 -7.00
CA LEU A 276 -28.03 -4.04 -6.57
C LEU A 276 -26.86 -4.73 -7.30
N PHE A 277 -26.90 -6.05 -7.43
CA PHE A 277 -25.88 -6.82 -8.14
C PHE A 277 -25.77 -6.43 -9.62
N ASN A 278 -26.93 -6.29 -10.30
CA ASN A 278 -26.95 -5.88 -11.71
C ASN A 278 -26.51 -4.41 -11.90
N ILE A 279 -26.89 -3.50 -11.00
CA ILE A 279 -26.41 -2.11 -11.03
C ILE A 279 -24.88 -2.08 -10.84
N LEU A 280 -24.36 -2.79 -9.83
CA LEU A 280 -22.94 -2.79 -9.52
C LEU A 280 -22.10 -3.35 -10.67
N ILE A 281 -22.53 -4.45 -11.29
CA ILE A 281 -21.79 -5.02 -12.43
C ILE A 281 -21.83 -4.11 -13.66
N ILE A 282 -22.94 -3.38 -13.90
CA ILE A 282 -23.02 -2.36 -14.95
C ILE A 282 -22.06 -1.20 -14.65
N THR A 283 -22.05 -0.68 -13.40
CA THR A 283 -21.17 0.42 -13.01
C THR A 283 -19.69 0.06 -13.12
N VAL A 284 -19.30 -1.13 -12.65
CA VAL A 284 -17.91 -1.61 -12.73
C VAL A 284 -17.51 -1.82 -14.19
N THR A 285 -18.38 -2.43 -15.01
CA THR A 285 -18.13 -2.60 -16.43
C THR A 285 -17.93 -1.24 -17.10
N MET A 286 -18.84 -0.29 -16.86
CA MET A 286 -18.74 1.07 -17.39
C MET A 286 -17.41 1.74 -16.98
N PHE A 287 -16.99 1.63 -15.72
CA PHE A 287 -15.71 2.16 -15.25
C PHE A 287 -14.51 1.62 -16.03
N TYR A 288 -14.49 0.32 -16.36
CA TYR A 288 -13.44 -0.24 -17.20
C TYR A 288 -13.46 0.30 -18.64
N TYR A 289 -14.65 0.56 -19.21
CA TYR A 289 -14.77 1.22 -20.51
C TYR A 289 -14.23 2.66 -20.49
N LEU A 290 -14.45 3.38 -19.40
CA LEU A 290 -13.88 4.72 -19.18
C LEU A 290 -12.35 4.65 -19.16
N LYS A 291 -11.78 3.73 -18.38
CA LYS A 291 -10.32 3.57 -18.26
C LYS A 291 -9.67 2.98 -19.51
N ALA A 292 -10.38 2.20 -20.32
CA ALA A 292 -9.90 1.66 -21.59
C ALA A 292 -9.87 2.70 -22.74
N GLY A 293 -10.42 3.90 -22.51
CA GLY A 293 -10.44 5.00 -23.48
C GLY A 293 -11.35 4.76 -24.67
N TRP A 294 -12.39 3.92 -24.52
CA TRP A 294 -13.37 3.63 -25.58
C TRP A 294 -14.53 4.61 -25.60
N ILE A 295 -14.76 5.33 -24.51
CA ILE A 295 -15.70 6.44 -24.43
C ILE A 295 -14.88 7.75 -24.51
N GLY A 296 -15.24 8.66 -25.41
CA GLY A 296 -14.47 9.88 -25.70
C GLY A 296 -14.34 10.83 -24.50
N ASN A 297 -13.18 11.49 -24.39
CA ASN A 297 -12.85 12.43 -23.31
C ASN A 297 -13.82 13.63 -23.24
N ASP A 298 -14.54 13.91 -24.31
CA ASP A 298 -15.39 15.09 -24.49
C ASP A 298 -16.72 15.00 -23.70
N ALA A 299 -17.08 13.81 -23.20
CA ALA A 299 -18.32 13.58 -22.45
C ALA A 299 -18.15 13.52 -20.92
N ILE A 300 -16.92 13.63 -20.39
CA ILE A 300 -16.61 13.20 -18.99
C ILE A 300 -15.75 14.20 -18.21
N SER A 301 -15.19 15.22 -18.86
CA SER A 301 -14.44 16.29 -18.18
C SER A 301 -15.18 16.99 -17.03
N PRO A 302 -16.53 17.15 -17.00
CA PRO A 302 -17.18 17.85 -15.88
C PRO A 302 -17.42 16.98 -14.63
N ILE A 303 -17.22 15.66 -14.68
CA ILE A 303 -17.59 14.74 -13.58
C ILE A 303 -16.38 14.22 -12.80
N ILE A 304 -15.20 14.11 -13.44
CA ILE A 304 -14.03 13.44 -12.82
C ILE A 304 -12.94 14.43 -12.37
N GLY A 305 -13.08 15.73 -12.65
CA GLY A 305 -12.02 16.70 -12.38
C GLY A 305 -10.82 16.50 -13.30
N GLU A 306 -10.06 17.57 -13.46
CA GLU A 306 -8.88 17.65 -14.33
C GLU A 306 -7.90 16.51 -13.97
N HIS A 307 -7.63 15.62 -14.93
CA HIS A 307 -6.69 14.52 -14.72
C HIS A 307 -5.26 15.09 -14.55
N ASP A 308 -4.58 14.67 -13.49
CA ASP A 308 -3.15 14.88 -13.32
C ASP A 308 -2.38 14.47 -14.59
N PRO A 309 -1.56 15.34 -15.21
CA PRO A 309 -0.93 15.10 -16.50
C PRO A 309 0.22 14.08 -16.46
N TYR A 310 0.39 13.34 -15.35
CA TYR A 310 1.53 12.47 -15.09
C TYR A 310 1.26 10.96 -15.19
N ILE A 311 0.02 10.51 -15.43
CA ILE A 311 -0.25 9.09 -15.68
C ILE A 311 -0.24 8.81 -17.19
N ASN A 312 0.96 8.75 -17.76
CA ASN A 312 1.15 8.15 -19.09
C ASN A 312 0.97 6.63 -18.95
N VAL A 313 -0.25 6.13 -19.22
CA VAL A 313 -0.52 4.70 -19.31
C VAL A 313 0.27 4.14 -20.49
N PHE A 314 1.42 3.51 -20.21
CA PHE A 314 2.24 2.82 -21.19
C PHE A 314 1.38 1.87 -22.04
N GLY A 315 1.60 1.80 -23.35
CA GLY A 315 0.75 1.04 -24.29
C GLY A 315 0.48 -0.42 -23.91
N ARG A 316 1.36 -1.06 -23.14
CA ARG A 316 1.17 -2.43 -22.60
C ARG A 316 0.02 -2.50 -21.58
N GLU A 317 -0.12 -1.52 -20.70
CA GLU A 317 -1.19 -1.44 -19.69
C GLU A 317 -2.56 -1.22 -20.34
N LEU A 318 -2.62 -0.50 -21.46
CA LEU A 318 -3.85 -0.25 -22.20
C LEU A 318 -4.42 -1.54 -22.83
N HIS A 319 -3.57 -2.43 -23.33
CA HIS A 319 -4.00 -3.74 -23.84
C HIS A 319 -4.59 -4.62 -22.72
N HIS A 320 -4.01 -4.59 -21.52
CA HIS A 320 -4.56 -5.30 -20.36
C HIS A 320 -5.92 -4.74 -19.94
N LEU A 321 -6.06 -3.41 -19.88
CA LEU A 321 -7.33 -2.75 -19.55
C LEU A 321 -8.45 -3.08 -20.55
N ARG A 322 -8.13 -3.09 -21.85
CA ARG A 322 -9.10 -3.47 -22.90
C ARG A 322 -9.50 -4.94 -22.82
N ALA A 323 -8.55 -5.84 -22.56
CA ALA A 323 -8.85 -7.26 -22.37
C ALA A 323 -9.78 -7.50 -21.15
N VAL A 324 -9.52 -6.80 -20.04
CA VAL A 324 -10.36 -6.86 -18.83
C VAL A 324 -11.75 -6.29 -19.11
N ALA A 325 -11.87 -5.19 -19.86
CA ALA A 325 -13.17 -4.62 -20.23
C ALA A 325 -14.04 -5.63 -21.03
N ILE A 326 -13.46 -6.33 -22.01
CA ILE A 326 -14.16 -7.38 -22.79
C ILE A 326 -14.55 -8.56 -21.89
N LEU A 327 -13.67 -8.97 -20.97
CA LEU A 327 -14.00 -10.03 -20.02
C LEU A 327 -15.18 -9.62 -19.13
N MET A 328 -15.17 -8.39 -18.61
CA MET A 328 -16.24 -7.88 -17.75
C MET A 328 -17.58 -7.79 -18.47
N THR A 329 -17.62 -7.51 -19.78
CA THR A 329 -18.87 -7.50 -20.54
C THR A 329 -19.46 -8.88 -20.71
N PHE A 330 -18.61 -9.87 -20.97
CA PHE A 330 -19.06 -11.26 -21.01
C PHE A 330 -19.68 -11.67 -19.66
N ILE A 331 -19.01 -11.34 -18.55
CA ILE A 331 -19.54 -11.62 -17.20
C ILE A 331 -20.84 -10.86 -16.95
N MET A 332 -20.94 -9.59 -17.35
CA MET A 332 -22.16 -8.78 -17.24
C MET A 332 -23.34 -9.40 -18.00
N VAL A 333 -23.14 -9.82 -19.25
CA VAL A 333 -24.18 -10.45 -20.07
C VAL A 333 -24.65 -11.76 -19.43
N VAL A 334 -23.72 -12.61 -18.99
CA VAL A 334 -24.06 -13.86 -18.30
C VAL A 334 -24.80 -13.58 -16.99
N SER A 335 -24.39 -12.57 -16.23
CA SER A 335 -25.02 -12.13 -14.99
C SER A 335 -26.46 -11.66 -15.19
N ILE A 336 -26.72 -10.87 -16.24
CA ILE A 336 -28.06 -10.39 -16.56
C ILE A 336 -28.95 -11.55 -17.02
N LEU A 337 -28.44 -12.42 -17.90
CA LEU A 337 -29.18 -13.60 -18.38
C LEU A 337 -29.54 -14.56 -17.24
N THR A 338 -28.60 -14.81 -16.32
CA THR A 338 -28.84 -15.63 -15.13
C THR A 338 -29.83 -14.97 -14.17
N SER A 339 -29.74 -13.64 -13.99
CA SER A 339 -30.71 -12.87 -13.19
C SER A 339 -32.13 -13.03 -13.75
N ILE A 340 -32.31 -12.94 -15.07
CA ILE A 340 -33.60 -13.14 -15.75
C ILE A 340 -34.09 -14.59 -15.58
N ALA A 341 -33.23 -15.57 -15.77
CA ALA A 341 -33.59 -16.99 -15.67
C ALA A 341 -34.04 -17.38 -14.24
N ILE A 342 -33.48 -16.75 -13.21
CA ILE A 342 -33.74 -17.08 -11.81
C ILE A 342 -35.02 -16.38 -11.28
N VAL A 343 -35.59 -15.39 -11.99
CA VAL A 343 -36.81 -14.65 -11.57
C VAL A 343 -37.95 -15.58 -11.15
N ARG A 344 -38.24 -16.62 -11.95
CA ARG A 344 -39.30 -17.59 -11.64
C ARG A 344 -39.02 -18.38 -10.35
N ARG A 345 -37.75 -18.70 -10.09
CA ARG A 345 -37.33 -19.41 -8.87
C ARG A 345 -37.38 -18.49 -7.65
N ILE A 346 -37.03 -17.20 -7.80
CA ILE A 346 -37.14 -16.21 -6.74
C ILE A 346 -38.59 -16.03 -6.32
N LEU A 347 -39.54 -15.97 -7.26
CA LEU A 347 -40.97 -15.87 -6.96
C LEU A 347 -41.50 -17.06 -6.14
N MET A 348 -40.99 -18.27 -6.37
CA MET A 348 -41.33 -19.44 -5.56
C MET A 348 -40.65 -19.41 -4.18
N ALA A 349 -39.42 -18.91 -4.10
CA ALA A 349 -38.70 -18.82 -2.84
C ALA A 349 -39.25 -17.72 -1.90
N THR A 350 -39.71 -16.59 -2.45
CA THR A 350 -40.28 -15.50 -1.65
C THR A 350 -41.58 -15.89 -0.96
N SER A 351 -42.40 -16.76 -1.56
CA SER A 351 -43.63 -17.26 -0.92
C SER A 351 -43.32 -18.15 0.29
N VAL A 352 -42.30 -19.01 0.18
CA VAL A 352 -41.82 -19.86 1.29
C VAL A 352 -41.18 -19.02 2.40
N LEU A 353 -40.35 -18.03 2.04
CA LEU A 353 -39.72 -17.13 3.01
C LEU A 353 -40.77 -16.29 3.76
N LYS A 354 -41.82 -15.83 3.09
CA LYS A 354 -42.93 -15.09 3.70
C LYS A 354 -43.74 -15.94 4.68
N ALA A 355 -43.94 -17.24 4.38
CA ALA A 355 -44.57 -18.17 5.32
C ALA A 355 -43.72 -18.39 6.58
N SER A 356 -42.39 -18.44 6.40
CA SER A 356 -41.42 -18.65 7.49
C SER A 356 -41.26 -17.43 8.39
N SER A 357 -41.33 -16.22 7.84
CA SER A 357 -41.21 -14.98 8.60
C SER A 357 -42.43 -14.64 9.45
N ASN A 358 -43.60 -15.19 9.11
CA ASN A 358 -44.80 -15.05 9.94
C ASN A 358 -44.77 -15.94 11.19
N LEU A 359 -43.83 -16.90 11.26
CA LEU A 359 -43.63 -17.81 12.38
C LEU A 359 -42.55 -17.33 13.38
N LEU A 360 -41.83 -16.25 13.05
CA LEU A 360 -40.65 -15.73 13.75
C LEU A 360 -40.93 -14.31 14.24
#